data_AF-A0A0F6W452-F1
#
_entry.id   AF-A0A0F6W452-F1
#
_cell.length_a   1.000
_cell.length_b   1.000
_cell.length_c   1.000
_cell.angle_alpha   90.00
_cell.angle_beta   90.00
_cell.angle_gamma   90.00
#
_symmetry.space_group_name_H-M   'P 1'
#
loop_
_entity.id
_entity.type
_entity.pdbx_description
1 polymer ?
#
loop_
_entity_poly.entity_id
_entity_poly.type
_entity_poly.pdbx_seq_one_letter_code
_entity_poly.pdbx_strand_id
1 'polypeptide(L)'
;MKSGPDIATLVRRLAETPEDFLAAPRIGASGVIDVAAIVGDVLWEVSGQPMDRSSLTPLDEAHASRANLLRLRAIAAWLFHEPSLRRPELAKAMLAFLLAKELEELATLVDASLFVRDPERREELARRALLALEMVPDGETEAQARDRLSSLDSVERTRVIEAARQAEARARRVRVEMARKAAEEAAAKVSRE
;
A
#
# COMPACT_ATOMS: atom_id res chain seq x y z
N MET A 1 -11.18 -1.25 -18.23
CA MET A 1 -10.13 -0.31 -17.76
C MET A 1 -9.43 0.33 -18.96
N LYS A 2 -8.84 1.53 -18.83
CA LYS A 2 -8.11 2.21 -19.92
C LYS A 2 -6.67 1.71 -20.01
N SER A 3 -6.03 1.80 -21.18
CA SER A 3 -4.58 1.55 -21.28
C SER A 3 -3.81 2.68 -20.61
N GLY A 4 -2.91 2.32 -19.72
CA GLY A 4 -1.96 3.20 -19.05
C GLY A 4 -0.55 3.07 -19.62
N PRO A 5 0.44 3.60 -18.90
CA PRO A 5 1.84 3.48 -19.29
C PRO A 5 2.33 2.04 -19.15
N ASP A 6 3.38 1.69 -19.87
CA ASP A 6 4.10 0.44 -19.63
C ASP A 6 4.63 0.38 -18.19
N ILE A 7 4.54 -0.79 -17.58
CA ILE A 7 4.92 -0.99 -16.18
C ILE A 7 6.40 -0.69 -15.94
N ALA A 8 7.29 -0.98 -16.90
CA ALA A 8 8.71 -0.73 -16.74
C ALA A 8 9.02 0.78 -16.68
N THR A 9 8.20 1.62 -17.34
CA THR A 9 8.31 3.08 -17.23
C THR A 9 8.03 3.55 -15.81
N LEU A 10 6.98 3.04 -15.16
CA LEU A 10 6.62 3.40 -13.79
C LEU A 10 7.61 2.84 -12.76
N VAL A 11 8.07 1.61 -12.96
CA VAL A 11 9.10 1.00 -12.10
C VAL A 11 10.42 1.77 -12.20
N ARG A 12 10.83 2.19 -13.42
CA ARG A 12 12.00 3.05 -13.60
C ARG A 12 11.80 4.39 -12.89
N ARG A 13 10.63 5.02 -13.05
CA ARG A 13 10.31 6.28 -12.38
C ARG A 13 10.47 6.20 -10.86
N LEU A 14 10.00 5.11 -10.25
CA LEU A 14 10.15 4.87 -8.82
C LEU A 14 11.61 4.61 -8.42
N ALA A 15 12.39 3.93 -9.26
CA ALA A 15 13.83 3.73 -9.02
C ALA A 15 14.61 5.05 -9.07
N GLU A 16 14.16 6.00 -9.89
CA GLU A 16 14.72 7.35 -10.04
C GLU A 16 14.15 8.36 -9.02
N THR A 17 13.48 7.90 -7.97
CA THR A 17 12.98 8.79 -6.90
C THR A 17 14.14 9.55 -6.27
N PRO A 18 14.12 10.90 -6.24
CA PRO A 18 15.18 11.67 -5.61
C PRO A 18 15.34 11.32 -4.13
N GLU A 19 16.58 11.27 -3.63
CA GLU A 19 16.85 10.89 -2.23
C GLU A 19 16.13 11.80 -1.22
N ASP A 20 15.89 13.07 -1.58
CA ASP A 20 15.16 14.02 -0.76
C ASP A 20 13.74 13.53 -0.40
N PHE A 21 13.09 12.75 -1.26
CA PHE A 21 11.77 12.16 -0.98
C PHE A 21 11.83 11.08 0.12
N LEU A 22 13.02 10.58 0.45
CA LEU A 22 13.24 9.65 1.55
C LEU A 22 13.58 10.36 2.87
N ALA A 23 13.84 11.67 2.85
CA ALA A 23 14.15 12.44 4.03
C ALA A 23 12.99 12.42 5.05
N ALA A 24 13.26 12.90 6.27
CA ALA A 24 12.24 12.95 7.31
C ALA A 24 11.10 13.90 6.90
N PRO A 25 9.84 13.44 6.85
CA PRO A 25 8.72 14.30 6.58
C PRO A 25 8.53 15.30 7.72
N ARG A 26 8.04 16.50 7.40
CA ARG A 26 7.75 17.56 8.34
C ARG A 26 6.56 17.17 9.20
N ILE A 27 6.77 17.15 10.51
CA ILE A 27 5.76 16.86 11.53
C ILE A 27 5.97 17.88 12.64
N GLY A 28 5.04 18.84 12.76
CA GLY A 28 5.24 20.02 13.61
C GLY A 28 6.49 20.80 13.18
N ALA A 29 7.41 21.04 14.11
CA ALA A 29 8.67 21.76 13.86
C ALA A 29 9.85 20.84 13.46
N SER A 30 9.63 19.54 13.35
CA SER A 30 10.68 18.55 13.01
C SER A 30 10.54 18.05 11.58
N GLY A 31 11.64 17.63 10.96
CA GLY A 31 11.66 17.11 9.59
C GLY A 31 11.90 18.18 8.53
N VAL A 32 12.08 17.75 7.28
CA VAL A 32 12.54 18.61 6.18
C VAL A 32 11.47 18.71 5.08
N ILE A 33 10.84 17.57 4.76
CA ILE A 33 9.96 17.45 3.59
C ILE A 33 8.51 17.75 3.95
N ASP A 34 7.95 18.77 3.33
CA ASP A 34 6.54 19.09 3.44
C ASP A 34 5.73 18.28 2.42
N VAL A 35 5.12 17.17 2.87
CA VAL A 35 4.41 16.23 1.99
C VAL A 35 3.13 16.84 1.43
N ALA A 36 2.44 17.70 2.19
CA ALA A 36 1.27 18.41 1.70
C ALA A 36 1.64 19.36 0.55
N ALA A 37 2.76 20.09 0.67
CA ALA A 37 3.27 20.92 -0.41
C ALA A 37 3.61 20.10 -1.67
N ILE A 38 4.36 19.00 -1.53
CA ILE A 38 4.69 18.12 -2.67
C ILE A 38 3.44 17.61 -3.38
N VAL A 39 2.46 17.11 -2.62
CA VAL A 39 1.21 16.60 -3.19
C VAL A 39 0.43 17.71 -3.89
N GLY A 40 0.37 18.90 -3.27
CA GLY A 40 -0.26 20.09 -3.85
C GLY A 40 0.38 20.50 -5.18
N ASP A 41 1.71 20.56 -5.24
CA ASP A 41 2.47 20.94 -6.43
C ASP A 41 2.26 19.94 -7.58
N VAL A 42 2.35 18.64 -7.30
CA VAL A 42 2.13 17.59 -8.30
C VAL A 42 0.71 17.65 -8.85
N LEU A 43 -0.30 17.78 -7.98
CA LEU A 43 -1.69 17.82 -8.41
C LEU A 43 -2.04 19.14 -9.11
N TRP A 44 -1.40 20.25 -8.75
CA TRP A 44 -1.50 21.50 -9.49
C TRP A 44 -0.93 21.36 -10.90
N GLU A 45 0.23 20.72 -11.05
CA GLU A 45 0.85 20.47 -12.35
C GLU A 45 0.02 19.51 -13.23
N VAL A 46 -0.61 18.50 -12.64
CA VAL A 46 -1.48 17.55 -13.36
C VAL A 46 -2.82 18.18 -13.75
N SER A 47 -3.45 18.93 -12.86
CA SER A 47 -4.80 19.48 -13.09
C SER A 47 -4.81 20.82 -13.81
N GLY A 48 -3.71 21.58 -13.73
CA GLY A 48 -3.65 22.98 -14.15
C GLY A 48 -4.52 23.91 -13.29
N GLN A 49 -5.06 23.43 -12.16
CA GLN A 49 -5.95 24.18 -11.28
C GLN A 49 -5.42 24.17 -9.85
N PRO A 50 -5.53 25.30 -9.12
CA PRO A 50 -5.15 25.33 -7.72
C PRO A 50 -6.05 24.39 -6.91
N MET A 51 -5.44 23.63 -6.00
CA MET A 51 -6.17 22.80 -5.06
C MET A 51 -6.70 23.60 -3.89
N ASP A 52 -7.86 23.21 -3.37
CA ASP A 52 -8.30 23.67 -2.06
C ASP A 52 -7.39 23.06 -0.98
N ARG A 53 -6.77 23.91 -0.17
CA ARG A 53 -5.90 23.51 0.93
C ARG A 53 -6.61 22.60 1.93
N SER A 54 -7.93 22.75 2.10
CA SER A 54 -8.71 21.87 2.98
C SER A 54 -8.66 20.40 2.57
N SER A 55 -8.40 20.11 1.29
CA SER A 55 -8.28 18.75 0.76
C SER A 55 -6.95 18.08 1.15
N LEU A 56 -5.96 18.86 1.58
CA LEU A 56 -4.63 18.39 1.97
C LEU A 56 -4.45 18.28 3.49
N THR A 57 -5.42 18.75 4.29
CA THR A 57 -5.41 18.67 5.76
C THR A 57 -5.04 17.29 6.33
N PRO A 58 -5.48 16.15 5.76
CA PRO A 58 -5.08 14.83 6.26
C PRO A 58 -3.58 14.53 6.17
N LEU A 59 -2.82 15.31 5.40
CA LEU A 59 -1.35 15.24 5.29
C LEU A 59 -0.66 16.13 6.34
N ASP A 60 -1.28 17.24 6.72
CA ASP A 60 -0.77 18.21 7.70
C ASP A 60 -0.96 17.73 9.16
N GLU A 61 -2.06 17.05 9.45
CA GLU A 61 -2.41 16.56 10.80
C GLU A 61 -1.67 15.27 11.20
N ALA A 62 -0.50 15.03 10.61
CA ALA A 62 0.21 13.78 10.79
C ALA A 62 1.02 13.75 12.11
N HIS A 63 1.11 12.55 12.70
CA HIS A 63 1.92 12.28 13.88
C HIS A 63 3.22 11.55 13.51
N ALA A 64 4.20 11.54 14.42
CA ALA A 64 5.49 10.84 14.21
C ALA A 64 5.30 9.35 13.83
N SER A 65 4.27 8.68 14.37
CA SER A 65 3.91 7.31 14.02
C SER A 65 3.50 7.12 12.54
N ARG A 66 3.13 8.20 11.85
CA ARG A 66 2.75 8.22 10.43
C ARG A 66 3.89 8.66 9.52
N ALA A 67 5.11 8.83 10.03
CA ALA A 67 6.25 9.27 9.22
C ALA A 67 6.51 8.33 8.02
N ASN A 68 6.37 7.01 8.19
CA ASN A 68 6.55 6.07 7.08
C ASN A 68 5.45 6.25 6.01
N LEU A 69 4.21 6.44 6.42
CA LEU A 69 3.08 6.71 5.51
C LEU A 69 3.28 8.02 4.74
N LEU A 70 3.70 9.09 5.41
CA LEU A 70 4.00 10.36 4.75
C LEU A 70 5.10 10.20 3.69
N ARG A 71 6.17 9.45 4.00
CA ARG A 71 7.22 9.13 3.03
C ARG A 71 6.67 8.34 1.84
N LEU A 72 5.84 7.33 2.08
CA LEU A 72 5.19 6.56 1.01
C LEU A 72 4.30 7.44 0.13
N ARG A 73 3.55 8.37 0.72
CA ARG A 73 2.73 9.35 -0.02
C ARG A 73 3.59 10.28 -0.87
N ALA A 74 4.73 10.74 -0.37
CA ALA A 74 5.67 11.54 -1.16
C ALA A 74 6.22 10.74 -2.36
N ILE A 75 6.62 9.48 -2.16
CA ILE A 75 7.09 8.59 -3.25
C ILE A 75 5.97 8.36 -4.28
N ALA A 76 4.74 8.14 -3.83
CA ALA A 76 3.59 7.99 -4.72
C ALA A 76 3.28 9.30 -5.49
N ALA A 77 3.45 10.47 -4.88
CA ALA A 77 3.34 11.75 -5.58
C ALA A 77 4.43 11.90 -6.65
N TRP A 78 5.66 11.46 -6.38
CA TRP A 78 6.74 11.43 -7.40
C TRP A 78 6.40 10.53 -8.60
N LEU A 79 5.76 9.38 -8.35
CA LEU A 79 5.24 8.51 -9.39
C LEU A 79 4.16 9.23 -10.22
N PHE A 80 3.23 9.94 -9.60
CA PHE A 80 2.19 10.69 -10.32
C PHE A 80 2.71 11.91 -11.10
N HIS A 81 3.89 12.39 -10.76
CA HIS A 81 4.61 13.40 -11.54
C HIS A 81 5.20 12.83 -12.86
N GLU A 82 5.02 11.53 -13.14
CA GLU A 82 5.40 10.92 -14.41
C GLU A 82 4.60 11.52 -15.60
N PRO A 83 5.28 11.93 -16.70
CA PRO A 83 4.63 12.63 -17.81
C PRO A 83 3.44 11.93 -18.47
N SER A 84 3.48 10.61 -18.65
CA SER A 84 2.39 9.85 -19.29
C SER A 84 1.11 9.74 -18.43
N LEU A 85 1.21 10.05 -17.13
CA LEU A 85 0.08 10.20 -16.21
C LEU A 85 -0.44 11.64 -16.07
N ARG A 86 0.19 12.64 -16.70
CA ARG A 86 -0.24 14.05 -16.63
C ARG A 86 -1.52 14.31 -17.42
N ARG A 87 -2.66 14.00 -16.80
CA ARG A 87 -4.00 14.23 -17.37
C ARG A 87 -4.91 14.86 -16.31
N PRO A 88 -5.53 16.02 -16.58
CA PRO A 88 -6.32 16.72 -15.56
C PRO A 88 -7.43 15.88 -14.93
N GLU A 89 -8.06 14.99 -15.70
CA GLU A 89 -9.11 14.11 -15.22
C GLU A 89 -8.65 13.08 -14.17
N LEU A 90 -7.33 12.81 -14.07
CA LEU A 90 -6.77 11.86 -13.13
C LEU A 90 -6.47 12.47 -11.76
N ALA A 91 -6.38 13.81 -11.64
CA ALA A 91 -5.95 14.48 -10.42
C ALA A 91 -6.79 14.10 -9.19
N LYS A 92 -8.12 13.98 -9.35
CA LYS A 92 -9.02 13.55 -8.27
C LYS A 92 -8.74 12.10 -7.83
N ALA A 93 -8.52 11.20 -8.77
CA ALA A 93 -8.23 9.79 -8.48
C ALA A 93 -6.83 9.64 -7.85
N MET A 94 -5.85 10.43 -8.29
CA MET A 94 -4.52 10.50 -7.68
C MET A 94 -4.59 10.95 -6.22
N LEU A 95 -5.33 12.03 -5.93
CA LEU A 95 -5.55 12.47 -4.54
C LEU A 95 -6.24 11.39 -3.71
N ALA A 96 -7.28 10.76 -4.26
CA ALA A 96 -8.00 9.69 -3.58
C ALA A 96 -7.07 8.50 -3.25
N PHE A 97 -6.17 8.13 -4.16
CA PHE A 97 -5.15 7.11 -3.91
C PHE A 97 -4.15 7.51 -2.83
N LEU A 98 -3.63 8.74 -2.86
CA LEU A 98 -2.69 9.25 -1.85
C LEU A 98 -3.29 9.24 -0.44
N LEU A 99 -4.60 9.47 -0.34
CA LEU A 99 -5.34 9.47 0.92
C LEU A 99 -6.00 8.11 1.25
N ALA A 100 -5.82 7.09 0.40
CA ALA A 100 -6.49 5.82 0.56
C ALA A 100 -5.97 5.06 1.79
N LYS A 101 -6.89 4.35 2.46
CA LYS A 101 -6.58 3.43 3.57
C LYS A 101 -5.57 2.36 3.16
N GLU A 102 -5.60 1.92 1.91
CA GLU A 102 -4.71 0.89 1.37
C GLU A 102 -3.23 1.32 1.44
N LEU A 103 -2.93 2.60 1.21
CA LEU A 103 -1.57 3.13 1.41
C LEU A 103 -1.17 3.15 2.88
N GLU A 104 -2.13 3.38 3.79
CA GLU A 104 -1.89 3.31 5.23
C GLU A 104 -1.55 1.89 5.65
N GLU A 105 -2.33 0.90 5.19
CA GLU A 105 -2.06 -0.52 5.42
C GLU A 105 -0.69 -0.91 4.87
N LEU A 106 -0.35 -0.49 3.65
CA LEU A 106 0.95 -0.77 3.05
C LEU A 106 2.11 -0.16 3.85
N ALA A 107 1.97 1.09 4.31
CA ALA A 107 2.95 1.76 5.15
C ALA A 107 3.08 1.14 6.55
N THR A 108 2.09 0.39 7.03
CA THR A 108 2.24 -0.38 8.29
C THR A 108 3.03 -1.67 8.11
N LEU A 109 3.10 -2.20 6.89
CA LEU A 109 3.69 -3.51 6.60
C LEU A 109 5.08 -3.40 5.97
N VAL A 110 5.33 -2.34 5.21
CA VAL A 110 6.52 -2.18 4.38
C VAL A 110 7.14 -0.81 4.61
N ASP A 111 8.47 -0.79 4.85
CA ASP A 111 9.21 0.45 4.92
C ASP A 111 9.16 1.18 3.57
N ALA A 112 8.84 2.48 3.60
CA ALA A 112 8.62 3.27 2.40
C ALA A 112 9.84 3.30 1.46
N SER A 113 11.07 3.19 2.00
CA SER A 113 12.29 3.17 1.17
C SER A 113 12.39 1.94 0.27
N LEU A 114 11.70 0.85 0.60
CA LEU A 114 11.65 -0.35 -0.25
C LEU A 114 10.88 -0.08 -1.54
N PHE A 115 9.92 0.83 -1.56
CA PHE A 115 9.24 1.26 -2.80
C PHE A 115 10.12 2.07 -3.75
N VAL A 116 11.37 2.34 -3.37
CA VAL A 116 12.41 2.89 -4.26
C VAL A 116 13.49 1.84 -4.53
N ARG A 117 13.87 1.04 -3.53
CA ARG A 117 15.03 0.14 -3.60
C ARG A 117 14.72 -1.25 -4.11
N ASP A 118 13.55 -1.78 -3.77
CA ASP A 118 13.14 -3.15 -4.09
C ASP A 118 12.32 -3.19 -5.40
N PRO A 119 12.72 -3.99 -6.41
CA PRO A 119 12.01 -4.09 -7.68
C PRO A 119 10.55 -4.57 -7.56
N GLU A 120 10.27 -5.54 -6.69
CA GLU A 120 8.91 -6.06 -6.52
C GLU A 120 8.01 -5.04 -5.85
N ARG A 121 8.53 -4.30 -4.86
CA ARG A 121 7.79 -3.21 -4.21
C ARG A 121 7.51 -2.06 -5.15
N ARG A 122 8.48 -1.69 -6.00
CA ARG A 122 8.24 -0.71 -7.07
C ARG A 122 7.09 -1.12 -7.97
N GLU A 123 7.10 -2.37 -8.44
CA GLU A 123 6.04 -2.90 -9.31
C GLU A 123 4.68 -2.94 -8.59
N GLU A 124 4.65 -3.37 -7.32
CA GLU A 124 3.45 -3.38 -6.49
C GLU A 124 2.80 -1.98 -6.41
N LEU A 125 3.57 -0.96 -6.04
CA LEU A 125 3.07 0.41 -5.92
C LEU A 125 2.59 0.97 -7.27
N ALA A 126 3.36 0.74 -8.34
CA ALA A 126 2.99 1.18 -9.68
C ALA A 126 1.66 0.55 -10.14
N ARG A 127 1.48 -0.76 -9.93
CA ARG A 127 0.25 -1.47 -10.29
C ARG A 127 -0.94 -1.02 -9.46
N ARG A 128 -0.77 -0.81 -8.14
CA ARG A 128 -1.85 -0.27 -7.30
C ARG A 128 -2.25 1.14 -7.72
N ALA A 129 -1.29 1.98 -8.06
CA ALA A 129 -1.55 3.32 -8.56
C ALA A 129 -2.37 3.27 -9.86
N LEU A 130 -1.98 2.45 -10.84
CA LEU A 130 -2.74 2.27 -12.08
C LEU A 130 -4.16 1.73 -11.83
N LEU A 131 -4.29 0.73 -10.95
CA LEU A 131 -5.59 0.18 -10.58
C LEU A 131 -6.52 1.27 -10.00
N ALA A 132 -6.00 2.11 -9.11
CA ALA A 132 -6.76 3.23 -8.52
C ALA A 132 -7.14 4.31 -9.54
N LEU A 133 -6.38 4.44 -10.64
CA LEU A 133 -6.69 5.31 -11.77
C LEU A 133 -7.59 4.65 -12.83
N GLU A 134 -8.08 3.42 -12.57
CA GLU A 134 -8.86 2.60 -13.51
C GLU A 134 -8.11 2.26 -14.82
N MET A 135 -6.79 2.11 -14.72
CA MET A 135 -5.87 1.83 -15.83
C MET A 135 -5.18 0.47 -15.67
N VAL A 136 -4.88 -0.17 -16.80
CA VAL A 136 -4.01 -1.36 -16.87
C VAL A 136 -2.68 -0.97 -17.52
N PRO A 137 -1.55 -1.64 -17.19
CA PRO A 137 -0.30 -1.39 -17.89
C PRO A 137 -0.44 -1.61 -19.40
N ASP A 138 0.33 -0.84 -20.19
CA ASP A 138 0.34 -1.03 -21.63
C ASP A 138 0.74 -2.47 -22.01
N GLY A 139 0.03 -3.05 -22.98
CA GLY A 139 0.26 -4.44 -23.41
C GLY A 139 -0.31 -5.52 -22.48
N GLU A 140 -0.96 -5.17 -21.37
CA GLU A 140 -1.61 -6.13 -20.47
C GLU A 140 -3.14 -6.10 -20.59
N THR A 141 -3.77 -7.27 -20.49
CA THR A 141 -5.21 -7.39 -20.25
C THR A 141 -5.53 -7.13 -18.78
N GLU A 142 -6.79 -6.78 -18.49
CA GLU A 142 -7.27 -6.62 -17.11
C GLU A 142 -7.09 -7.89 -16.26
N ALA A 143 -7.20 -9.07 -16.87
CA ALA A 143 -6.95 -10.34 -16.19
C ALA A 143 -5.47 -10.50 -15.82
N GLN A 144 -4.55 -10.23 -16.75
CA GLN A 144 -3.10 -10.29 -16.50
C GLN A 144 -2.65 -9.28 -15.44
N ALA A 145 -3.15 -8.04 -15.52
CA ALA A 145 -2.81 -6.99 -14.57
C ALA A 145 -3.25 -7.35 -13.14
N ARG A 146 -4.46 -7.91 -12.98
CA ARG A 146 -4.97 -8.38 -11.70
C ARG A 146 -4.18 -9.58 -11.17
N ASP A 147 -3.92 -10.58 -12.01
CA ASP A 147 -3.16 -11.76 -11.62
C ASP A 147 -1.75 -11.38 -11.13
N ARG A 148 -1.07 -10.51 -11.88
CA ARG A 148 0.26 -10.03 -11.50
C ARG A 148 0.25 -9.24 -10.19
N LEU A 149 -0.70 -8.32 -10.00
CA LEU A 149 -0.83 -7.58 -8.73
C LEU A 149 -1.09 -8.53 -7.55
N SER A 150 -1.94 -9.55 -7.73
CA SER A 150 -2.23 -10.53 -6.67
C SER A 150 -0.98 -11.29 -6.21
N SER A 151 -0.03 -11.55 -7.11
CA SER A 151 1.24 -12.21 -6.78
C SER A 151 2.20 -11.33 -5.95
N LEU A 152 2.08 -10.00 -6.07
CA LEU A 152 2.94 -9.01 -5.44
C LEU A 152 2.39 -8.46 -4.12
N ASP A 153 1.06 -8.57 -3.92
CA ASP A 153 0.31 -7.90 -2.85
C ASP A 153 0.83 -8.23 -1.44
N SER A 154 1.53 -7.27 -0.83
CA SER A 154 2.05 -7.34 0.54
C SER A 154 0.96 -7.49 1.60
N VAL A 155 -0.14 -6.76 1.40
CA VAL A 155 -1.27 -6.69 2.32
C VAL A 155 -1.96 -8.04 2.34
N GLU A 156 -2.27 -8.58 1.17
CA GLU A 156 -2.91 -9.87 1.02
C GLU A 156 -2.00 -11.02 1.49
N ARG A 157 -0.71 -10.99 1.15
CA ARG A 157 0.26 -11.98 1.65
C ARG A 157 0.29 -12.02 3.18
N THR A 158 0.31 -10.85 3.82
CA THR A 158 0.26 -10.75 5.29
C THR A 158 -1.07 -11.27 5.85
N ARG A 159 -2.20 -10.90 5.24
CA ARG A 159 -3.53 -11.37 5.66
C ARG A 159 -3.65 -12.89 5.58
N VAL A 160 -3.16 -13.51 4.50
CA VAL A 160 -3.16 -14.97 4.32
C VAL A 160 -2.32 -15.67 5.39
N ILE A 161 -1.11 -15.16 5.68
CA ILE A 161 -0.24 -15.70 6.73
C ILE A 161 -0.91 -15.65 8.10
N GLU A 162 -1.53 -14.51 8.44
CA GLU A 162 -2.20 -14.35 9.72
C GLU A 162 -3.46 -15.23 9.83
N ALA A 163 -4.26 -15.32 8.77
CA ALA A 163 -5.40 -16.23 8.71
C ALA A 163 -4.98 -17.70 8.89
N ALA A 164 -3.86 -18.10 8.27
CA ALA A 164 -3.29 -19.44 8.42
C ALA A 164 -2.85 -19.72 9.86
N ARG A 165 -2.15 -18.77 10.51
CA ARG A 165 -1.76 -18.87 11.92
C ARG A 165 -2.96 -19.03 12.85
N GLN A 166 -4.02 -18.25 12.62
CA GLN A 166 -5.24 -18.33 13.42
C GLN A 166 -5.98 -19.65 13.21
N ALA A 167 -6.02 -20.15 11.97
CA ALA A 167 -6.60 -21.46 11.66
C ALA A 167 -5.82 -22.59 12.35
N GLU A 168 -4.49 -22.55 12.31
CA GLU A 168 -3.64 -23.52 13.00
C GLU A 168 -3.85 -23.49 14.53
N ALA A 169 -3.91 -22.29 15.13
CA ALA A 169 -4.17 -22.13 16.56
C ALA A 169 -5.55 -22.68 16.96
N ARG A 170 -6.58 -22.46 16.14
CA ARG A 170 -7.91 -23.07 16.34
C ARG A 170 -7.85 -24.59 16.24
N ALA A 171 -7.23 -25.14 15.19
CA ALA A 171 -7.10 -26.58 15.00
C ALA A 171 -6.31 -27.25 16.13
N ARG A 172 -5.29 -26.59 16.68
CA ARG A 172 -4.55 -27.07 17.85
C ARG A 172 -5.42 -27.13 19.10
N ARG A 173 -6.19 -26.07 19.38
CA ARG A 173 -7.12 -26.05 20.54
C ARG A 173 -8.14 -27.18 20.47
N VAL A 174 -8.76 -27.36 19.30
CA VAL A 174 -9.73 -28.45 19.09
C VAL A 174 -9.08 -29.81 19.32
N ARG A 175 -7.87 -30.05 18.79
CA ARG A 175 -7.15 -31.32 19.02
C ARG A 175 -6.86 -31.58 20.50
N VAL A 176 -6.45 -30.56 21.25
CA VAL A 176 -6.19 -30.66 22.69
C VAL A 176 -7.48 -30.98 23.46
N GLU A 177 -8.59 -30.29 23.14
CA GLU A 177 -9.88 -30.55 23.78
C GLU A 177 -10.42 -31.94 23.48
N MET A 178 -10.30 -32.40 22.22
CA MET A 178 -10.72 -33.75 21.83
C MET A 178 -9.89 -34.83 22.54
N ALA A 179 -8.58 -34.64 22.64
CA ALA A 179 -7.71 -35.57 23.38
C ALA A 179 -8.06 -35.60 24.88
N ARG A 180 -8.36 -34.44 25.48
CA ARG A 180 -8.76 -34.36 26.90
C ARG A 180 -10.08 -35.08 27.15
N LYS A 181 -11.10 -34.83 26.32
CA LYS A 181 -12.41 -35.51 26.43
C LYS A 181 -12.28 -37.02 26.26
N ALA A 182 -11.49 -37.48 25.27
CA ALA A 182 -11.24 -38.90 25.08
C ALA A 182 -10.55 -39.56 26.30
N ALA A 183 -9.61 -38.86 26.94
CA ALA A 183 -8.97 -39.33 28.16
C ALA A 183 -9.93 -39.38 29.37
N GLU A 184 -10.78 -38.36 29.53
CA GLU A 184 -11.83 -38.31 30.56
C GLU A 184 -12.83 -39.47 30.38
N GLU A 185 -13.30 -39.72 29.16
CA GLU A 185 -14.23 -40.82 28.84
C GLU A 185 -13.60 -42.20 29.07
N ALA A 186 -12.34 -42.39 28.70
CA ALA A 186 -11.61 -43.63 28.95
C ALA A 186 -11.44 -43.90 30.46
N ALA A 187 -11.09 -42.89 31.24
CA ALA A 187 -10.96 -43.00 32.70
C ALA A 187 -12.31 -43.32 33.37
N ALA A 188 -13.40 -42.68 32.93
CA ALA A 188 -14.74 -42.94 33.44
C ALA A 188 -15.22 -44.38 33.15
N LYS A 189 -14.78 -44.96 32.03
CA LYS A 189 -15.10 -46.36 31.68
C LYS A 189 -14.35 -47.37 32.55
N VAL A 190 -13.06 -47.16 32.80
CA VAL A 190 -12.24 -48.02 33.68
C VAL A 190 -12.70 -47.96 35.15
N SER A 191 -13.20 -46.82 35.61
CA SER A 191 -13.74 -46.65 36.98
C SER A 191 -15.08 -47.34 37.23
N ARG A 192 -15.77 -47.83 36.19
CA ARG A 192 -17.11 -48.45 36.30
C ARG A 192 -17.09 -49.99 36.23
N GLU A 193 -15.93 -50.59 35.98
CA GLU A 193 -15.67 -52.03 36.09
C GLU A 193 -15.08 -52.38 37.46
#